data_AF-A0A5P3VIT7-F1
#
_entry.id   AF-A0A5P3VIT7-F1
#
_cell.length_a   1.000
_cell.length_b   1.000
_cell.length_c   1.000
_cell.angle_alpha   90.00
_cell.angle_beta   90.00
_cell.angle_gamma   90.00
#
_symmetry.space_group_name_H-M   'P 1'
#
loop_
_entity.id
_entity.type
_entity.pdbx_description
1 polymer ?
#
loop_
_entity_poly.entity_id
_entity_poly.type
_entity_poly.pdbx_seq_one_letter_code
_entity_poly.pdbx_strand_id
1 'polypeptide(L)' 'MESLKPCPFCNQPGTLERTRDISHYWVPMCSNARCGCRLCAWPTRREAAQAWNERAATITTTTTTATTEN' A
#
# COMPACT_ATOMS: atom_id res chain seq x y z
N MET A 1 -10.85 -13.96 -1.82
CA MET A 1 -10.57 -12.55 -1.50
C MET A 1 -9.07 -12.37 -1.50
N GLU A 2 -8.55 -11.37 -2.19
CA GLU A 2 -7.11 -11.09 -2.26
C GLU A 2 -6.62 -10.51 -0.93
N SER A 3 -5.61 -11.14 -0.33
CA SER A 3 -5.00 -10.67 0.92
C SER A 3 -4.07 -9.48 0.64
N LEU A 4 -4.33 -8.34 1.29
CA LEU A 4 -3.54 -7.13 1.18
C LEU A 4 -2.59 -6.96 2.36
N LYS A 5 -1.31 -6.67 2.10
CA LYS A 5 -0.32 -6.28 3.13
C LYS A 5 -0.78 -5.00 3.85
N PRO A 6 -0.53 -4.85 5.16
CA PRO A 6 -0.89 -3.65 5.92
C PRO A 6 -0.17 -2.41 5.39
N CYS A 7 -0.78 -1.24 5.58
CA CYS A 7 -0.23 0.06 5.20
C CYS A 7 1.14 0.30 5.87
N PRO A 8 2.20 0.62 5.11
CA PRO A 8 3.53 0.82 5.70
C PRO A 8 3.63 2.08 6.58
N PHE A 9 2.67 3.01 6.48
CA PHE A 9 2.71 4.29 7.21
C PHE A 9 1.95 4.28 8.54
N CYS A 10 0.84 3.54 8.61
CA CYS A 10 -0.02 3.53 9.81
C CYS A 10 -0.41 2.12 10.26
N ASN A 11 0.14 1.09 9.62
CA ASN A 11 -0.09 -0.33 9.89
C ASN A 11 -1.57 -0.79 9.78
N GLN A 12 -2.46 0.07 9.28
CA GLN A 12 -3.88 -0.28 9.06
C GLN A 12 -4.06 -1.14 7.81
N PRO A 13 -5.14 -1.92 7.71
CA PRO A 13 -5.41 -2.75 6.54
C PRO A 13 -5.47 -1.97 5.22
N GLY A 14 -5.06 -2.63 4.13
CA GLY A 14 -5.37 -2.14 2.78
C GLY A 14 -6.81 -2.51 2.39
N THR A 15 -7.40 -1.72 1.50
CA THR A 15 -8.70 -2.00 0.86
C THR A 15 -8.58 -1.78 -0.65
N LEU A 16 -9.49 -2.41 -1.41
CA LEU A 16 -9.65 -2.19 -2.85
C LEU A 16 -11.03 -1.57 -3.09
N GLU A 17 -11.04 -0.32 -3.54
CA GLU A 17 -12.27 0.36 -3.92
C GLU A 17 -12.44 0.34 -5.42
N ARG A 18 -13.70 0.27 -5.89
CA ARG A 18 -14.01 0.31 -7.32
C ARG A 18 -14.36 1.74 -7.71
N THR A 19 -13.78 2.24 -8.79
CA THR A 19 -14.15 3.54 -9.36
C THR A 19 -15.62 3.51 -9.76
N ARG A 20 -16.29 4.66 -9.62
CA ARG A 20 -17.70 4.84 -9.98
C ARG A 20 -17.90 5.16 -11.46
N ASP A 21 -16.82 5.25 -12.23
CA ASP A 21 -16.85 5.53 -13.66
C ASP A 21 -17.13 4.27 -14.49
N ILE A 22 -17.35 4.48 -15.79
CA ILE A 22 -17.61 3.40 -16.77
C ILE A 22 -16.47 2.39 -16.87
N SER A 23 -15.26 2.78 -16.49
CA SER A 23 -14.06 1.96 -16.56
C SER A 23 -13.98 0.93 -15.45
N HIS A 24 -14.69 1.17 -14.33
CA HIS A 24 -14.83 0.22 -13.24
C HIS A 24 -13.50 -0.33 -12.68
N TYR A 25 -12.47 0.50 -12.70
CA TYR A 25 -11.13 0.19 -12.23
C TYR A 25 -11.09 0.02 -10.71
N TRP A 26 -10.02 -0.61 -10.23
CA TRP A 26 -9.77 -0.92 -8.84
C TRP A 26 -8.65 -0.05 -8.30
N VAL A 27 -8.94 0.68 -7.23
CA VAL A 27 -8.00 1.56 -6.53
C VAL A 27 -7.63 0.91 -5.20
N PRO A 28 -6.38 0.45 -5.03
CA PRO A 28 -5.87 0.02 -3.76
C PRO A 28 -5.49 1.24 -2.89
N MET A 29 -5.97 1.23 -1.66
CA MET A 29 -5.73 2.30 -0.71
C MET A 29 -5.73 1.81 0.74
N CYS A 30 -5.25 2.65 1.65
CA CYS A 30 -5.34 2.40 3.08
C CYS A 30 -6.79 2.55 3.54
N SER A 31 -7.26 1.67 4.42
CA SER A 31 -8.59 1.77 5.02
C SER A 31 -8.75 2.99 5.94
N ASN A 32 -7.63 3.53 6.44
CA ASN A 32 -7.64 4.75 7.24
C ASN A 32 -7.62 5.98 6.32
N ALA A 33 -8.77 6.63 6.17
CA ALA A 33 -8.91 7.86 5.39
C ALA A 33 -7.96 8.99 5.84
N ARG A 34 -7.58 9.03 7.13
CA ARG A 34 -6.60 10.03 7.64
C ARG A 34 -5.17 9.75 7.18
N CYS A 35 -4.85 8.51 6.77
CA CYS A 35 -3.53 8.17 6.27
C CYS A 35 -3.29 8.69 4.84
N GLY A 36 -4.33 8.75 4.01
CA GLY A 36 -4.23 9.24 2.62
C GLY A 36 -3.42 8.37 1.66
N CYS A 37 -2.85 7.24 2.10
CA CYS A 37 -2.07 6.35 1.24
C CYS A 37 -3.00 5.64 0.24
N ARG A 38 -2.82 5.97 -1.04
CA ARG A 38 -3.54 5.37 -2.19
C ARG A 38 -2.56 5.24 -3.35
N LEU A 39 -2.79 4.26 -4.22
CA LEU A 39 -2.07 4.16 -5.48
C LEU A 39 -2.99 4.51 -6.67
N CYS A 40 -2.51 4.28 -7.89
CA CYS A 40 -3.28 4.47 -9.13
C CYS A 40 -4.47 3.52 -9.24
N ALA A 41 -5.26 3.63 -10.31
CA ALA A 41 -6.34 2.68 -10.59
C ALA A 41 -5.84 1.59 -11.55
N TRP A 42 -6.28 0.34 -11.34
CA TRP A 42 -5.96 -0.81 -12.20
C TRP A 42 -7.21 -1.45 -12.82
N PRO A 43 -7.11 -2.02 -14.03
CA PRO A 43 -8.25 -2.67 -14.67
C PRO A 43 -8.84 -3.83 -13.86
N THR A 44 -7.99 -4.62 -13.19
CA THR A 44 -8.45 -5.78 -12.42
C THR A 44 -8.16 -5.67 -10.94
N ARG A 45 -9.02 -6.31 -10.14
CA ARG A 45 -8.87 -6.41 -8.67
C ARG A 45 -7.54 -7.07 -8.28
N ARG A 46 -7.11 -8.06 -9.06
CA ARG A 46 -5.85 -8.79 -8.87
C ARG A 46 -4.63 -7.90 -9.09
N GLU A 47 -4.61 -7.11 -10.17
CA GLU A 47 -3.51 -6.18 -10.45
C GLU A 47 -3.42 -5.09 -9.38
N ALA A 48 -4.55 -4.55 -8.94
CA ALA A 48 -4.59 -3.60 -7.82
C ALA A 48 -4.03 -4.21 -6.53
N ALA A 49 -4.39 -5.46 -6.22
CA ALA A 49 -3.87 -6.18 -5.05
C ALA A 49 -2.37 -6.44 -5.14
N GLN A 50 -1.88 -6.83 -6.32
CA GLN A 50 -0.47 -7.06 -6.59
C GLN A 50 0.32 -5.76 -6.43
N ALA A 51 -0.10 -4.68 -7.10
CA ALA A 51 0.54 -3.38 -7.00
C ALA A 51 0.56 -2.85 -5.57
N TRP A 52 -0.52 -3.06 -4.82
CA TRP A 52 -0.53 -2.78 -3.38
C TRP A 52 0.56 -3.59 -2.69
N ASN A 53 0.58 -4.91 -2.82
CA ASN A 53 1.52 -5.78 -2.09
C ASN A 53 2.99 -5.59 -2.48
N GLU A 54 3.27 -5.05 -3.66
CA GLU A 54 4.59 -4.70 -4.17
C GLU A 54 5.02 -3.26 -3.82
N ARG A 55 4.09 -2.40 -3.38
CA ARG A 55 4.38 -0.99 -3.03
C ARG A 55 5.47 -0.81 -1.98
N ALA A 56 5.71 -1.85 -1.18
CA ALA A 56 6.72 -1.87 -0.13
C ALA A 56 8.09 -2.22 -0.70
N ALA A 57 8.72 -1.27 -1.39
CA ALA A 57 10.12 -1.40 -1.79
C ALA A 57 10.81 -0.03 -1.78
N THR A 58 11.08 0.53 -0.60
CA THR A 58 12.28 1.35 -0.30
C THR A 58 12.24 1.91 1.13
N ILE A 59 12.32 1.04 2.14
CA ILE A 59 13.04 1.39 3.37
C ILE A 59 13.66 0.13 3.94
N THR A 60 14.72 -0.34 3.29
CA THR A 60 15.76 -1.10 4.00
C THR A 60 16.60 -0.05 4.73
N THR A 61 16.11 0.48 5.85
CA THR A 61 16.96 1.19 6.80
C THR A 61 17.90 0.19 7.44
N THR A 62 19.00 -0.13 6.77
CA THR A 62 20.21 -0.62 7.45
C THR A 62 20.90 0.58 8.08
N THR A 63 20.22 1.24 9.02
CA THR A 63 20.84 2.22 9.91
C THR A 63 21.32 1.46 11.14
N THR A 64 22.41 0.71 10.98
CA THR A 64 23.23 0.31 12.13
C THR A 64 24.12 1.50 12.43
N THR A 65 23.59 2.47 13.17
CA THR A 65 24.40 3.47 13.87
C THR A 65 25.08 2.75 15.03
N ALA A 66 26.25 2.16 14.79
CA ALA A 66 27.18 1.82 15.86
C ALA A 66 28.07 3.04 16.11
N THR A 67 27.63 3.92 17.02
CA THR A 67 28.50 4.91 17.67
C THR A 67 28.38 4.71 19.17
N THR A 68 29.46 4.22 19.79
CA THR A 68 29.80 4.31 21.23
C THR A 68 31.29 3.95 21.28
N GLU A 69 32.19 4.93 21.20
CA GLU A 69 32.81 5.68 22.32
C GLU A 69 33.77 4.86 23.20
N ASN A 70 35.00 5.40 23.26
CA ASN A 70 36.13 5.23 24.19
C ASN A 70 37.21 4.18 23.86
#